data_AF-A0A1V0HWG9-F1
#
_entry.id   AF-A0A1V0HWG9-F1
#
_cell.length_a   1.000
_cell.length_b   1.000
_cell.length_c   1.000
_cell.angle_alpha   90.00
_cell.angle_beta   90.00
_cell.angle_gamma   90.00
#
_symmetry.space_group_name_H-M   'P 1'
#
loop_
_entity.id
_entity.type
_entity.pdbx_description
1 polymer ?
#
loop_
_entity_poly.entity_id
_entity_poly.type
_entity_poly.pdbx_seq_one_letter_code
_entity_poly.pdbx_strand_id
1 'polypeptide(L)'
;MLDQLYALSSAEDLFAFLDLPFDPAVLNRARLHVMKRMGQYLAETDLSQLDDAAVRAAARQALRKAHADFENSTPRAQKALKIYTQPRGNVVPMEGLRLSVK
;
A
#
# COMPACT_ATOMS: atom_id res chain seq x y z
N MET A 1 -12.13 -1.17 -11.73
CA MET A 1 -11.55 -1.29 -10.37
C MET A 1 -12.04 -0.23 -9.38
N LEU A 2 -11.98 1.06 -9.74
CA LEU A 2 -12.20 2.19 -8.82
C LEU A 2 -13.58 2.19 -8.14
N ASP A 3 -14.64 1.88 -8.91
CA ASP A 3 -16.01 1.77 -8.40
C ASP A 3 -16.16 0.68 -7.31
N GLN A 4 -15.58 -0.50 -7.55
CA GLN A 4 -15.56 -1.59 -6.57
C GLN A 4 -14.84 -1.19 -5.27
N LEU A 5 -13.78 -0.38 -5.37
CA LEU A 5 -13.06 0.10 -4.19
C LEU A 5 -13.93 1.03 -3.34
N TYR A 6 -14.71 1.91 -3.98
CA TYR A 6 -15.61 2.84 -3.30
C TYR A 6 -16.88 2.18 -2.75
N ALA A 7 -17.29 1.03 -3.30
CA ALA A 7 -18.41 0.25 -2.79
C ALA A 7 -18.11 -0.42 -1.43
N LEU A 8 -16.84 -0.59 -1.08
CA LEU A 8 -16.43 -1.24 0.17
C LEU A 8 -16.51 -0.27 1.35
N SER A 9 -17.25 -0.66 2.39
CA SER A 9 -17.55 0.18 3.55
C SER A 9 -16.81 -0.23 4.83
N SER A 10 -15.98 -1.27 4.77
CA SER A 10 -15.20 -1.78 5.91
C SER A 10 -13.71 -1.83 5.59
N ALA A 11 -12.87 -1.60 6.61
CA ALA A 11 -11.43 -1.69 6.46
C ALA A 11 -11.01 -3.12 6.10
N GLU A 12 -11.56 -4.13 6.78
CA GLU A 12 -11.29 -5.55 6.52
C GLU A 12 -11.58 -5.94 5.07
N ASP A 13 -12.72 -5.49 4.53
CA ASP A 13 -13.10 -5.77 3.14
C ASP A 13 -12.12 -5.13 2.16
N LEU A 14 -11.62 -3.92 2.45
CA LEU A 14 -10.57 -3.27 1.64
C LEU A 14 -9.25 -4.08 1.67
N PHE A 15 -8.85 -4.60 2.83
CA PHE A 15 -7.66 -5.45 2.93
C PHE A 15 -7.83 -6.77 2.19
N ALA A 16 -8.99 -7.42 2.33
CA ALA A 16 -9.31 -8.67 1.63
C ALA A 16 -9.35 -8.47 0.12
N PHE A 17 -10.04 -7.41 -0.35
CA PHE A 17 -10.15 -7.08 -1.76
C PHE A 17 -8.80 -6.75 -2.41
N LEU A 18 -7.91 -6.09 -1.67
CA LEU A 18 -6.58 -5.70 -2.15
C LEU A 18 -5.49 -6.75 -1.89
N ASP A 19 -5.86 -7.91 -1.33
CA ASP A 19 -4.96 -9.00 -0.96
C ASP A 19 -3.77 -8.48 -0.11
N LEU A 20 -4.11 -7.82 1.00
CA LEU A 20 -3.15 -7.24 1.94
C LEU A 20 -3.33 -7.84 3.34
N PRO A 21 -2.23 -8.26 3.99
CA PRO A 21 -2.28 -8.65 5.40
C PRO A 21 -2.44 -7.40 6.29
N PHE A 22 -3.08 -7.59 7.44
CA PHE A 22 -3.24 -6.57 8.47
C PHE A 22 -3.19 -7.18 9.87
N ASP A 23 -3.00 -6.35 10.89
CA ASP A 23 -3.12 -6.74 12.29
C ASP A 23 -4.56 -6.47 12.77
N PRO A 24 -5.34 -7.52 13.11
CA PRO A 24 -6.70 -7.34 13.61
C PRO A 24 -6.77 -6.45 14.86
N ALA A 25 -5.76 -6.45 15.72
CA ALA A 25 -5.72 -5.60 16.92
C ALA A 25 -5.58 -4.11 16.58
N VAL A 26 -4.96 -3.78 15.45
CA VAL A 26 -4.87 -2.39 14.93
C VAL A 26 -6.21 -1.99 14.32
N LEU A 27 -6.77 -2.82 13.44
CA LEU A 27 -8.08 -2.51 12.85
C LEU A 27 -9.18 -2.43 13.90
N ASN A 28 -9.18 -3.30 14.90
CA ASN A 28 -10.18 -3.30 15.97
C ASN A 28 -10.34 -1.94 16.65
N ARG A 29 -9.24 -1.18 16.81
CA ARG A 29 -9.23 0.15 17.42
C ARG A 29 -9.24 1.31 16.41
N ALA A 30 -8.86 1.06 15.16
CA ALA A 30 -8.55 2.13 14.19
C ALA A 30 -9.21 1.99 12.81
N ARG A 31 -10.16 1.07 12.57
CA ARG A 31 -10.88 0.90 11.28
C ARG A 31 -11.22 2.22 10.58
N LEU A 32 -12.03 3.06 11.24
CA LEU A 32 -12.48 4.33 10.68
C LEU A 32 -11.32 5.30 10.40
N HIS A 33 -10.30 5.29 11.26
CA HIS A 33 -9.12 6.12 11.08
C HIS A 33 -8.25 5.66 9.91
N VAL A 34 -8.08 4.35 9.74
CA VAL A 34 -7.38 3.74 8.60
C VAL A 34 -8.09 4.07 7.30
N MET A 35 -9.42 3.92 7.25
CA MET A 35 -10.22 4.27 6.06
C MET A 35 -10.13 5.76 5.74
N LYS A 36 -10.26 6.63 6.75
CA LYS A 36 -10.13 8.08 6.58
C LYS A 36 -8.74 8.45 6.06
N ARG A 37 -7.67 7.89 6.63
CA ARG A 37 -6.29 8.11 6.19
C ARG A 37 -6.05 7.62 4.77
N MET A 38 -6.55 6.44 4.43
CA MET A 38 -6.47 5.90 3.07
C MET A 38 -7.12 6.87 2.07
N GLY A 39 -8.34 7.35 2.38
CA GLY A 39 -9.02 8.33 1.53
C GLY A 39 -8.23 9.63 1.35
N GLN A 40 -7.56 10.11 2.41
CA GLN A 40 -6.67 11.27 2.32
C GLN A 40 -5.49 11.04 1.37
N TYR A 41 -4.82 9.89 1.46
CA TYR A 41 -3.71 9.58 0.55
C TYR A 41 -4.16 9.37 -0.89
N LEU A 42 -5.34 8.79 -1.10
CA LEU A 42 -5.87 8.62 -2.45
C LEU A 42 -6.30 9.96 -3.06
N ALA A 43 -6.77 10.92 -2.27
CA ALA A 43 -7.12 12.26 -2.75
C ALA A 43 -5.91 13.07 -3.26
N GLU A 44 -4.69 12.70 -2.85
CA GLU A 44 -3.45 13.29 -3.37
C GLU A 44 -3.07 12.76 -4.76
N THR A 45 -3.77 11.72 -5.25
CA THR A 45 -3.51 11.05 -6.54
C THR A 45 -4.74 11.11 -7.43
N ASP A 46 -4.59 11.52 -8.69
CA ASP A 46 -5.70 11.43 -9.65
C ASP A 46 -5.88 9.98 -10.14
N LEU A 47 -6.76 9.23 -9.47
CA LEU A 47 -7.07 7.84 -9.82
C LEU A 47 -7.93 7.70 -11.07
N SER A 48 -8.57 8.78 -11.54
CA SER A 48 -9.52 8.72 -12.66
C SER A 48 -8.83 8.52 -14.01
N GLN A 49 -7.55 8.90 -14.09
CA GLN A 49 -6.72 8.78 -15.30
C GLN A 49 -5.87 7.50 -15.32
N LEU A 50 -5.94 6.69 -14.27
CA LEU A 50 -5.14 5.48 -14.11
C LEU A 50 -5.89 4.25 -14.64
N ASP A 51 -5.12 3.28 -15.13
CA ASP A 51 -5.67 1.96 -15.44
C ASP A 51 -5.98 1.18 -14.15
N ASP A 52 -6.76 0.12 -14.29
CA ASP A 52 -7.20 -0.69 -13.14
C ASP A 52 -6.01 -1.26 -12.33
N ALA A 53 -4.87 -1.53 -12.97
CA ALA A 53 -3.66 -2.02 -12.33
C ALA A 53 -2.98 -0.94 -11.48
N ALA A 54 -2.85 0.29 -12.01
CA ALA A 54 -2.29 1.42 -11.29
C ALA A 54 -3.21 1.90 -10.16
N VAL A 55 -4.54 1.91 -10.37
CA VAL A 55 -5.52 2.16 -9.29
C VAL A 55 -5.35 1.15 -8.16
N ARG A 56 -5.20 -0.14 -8.48
CA ARG A 56 -4.96 -1.17 -7.48
C ARG A 56 -3.65 -0.96 -6.73
N ALA A 57 -2.57 -0.60 -7.43
CA ALA A 57 -1.27 -0.33 -6.80
C ALA A 57 -1.33 0.88 -5.85
N ALA A 58 -1.95 1.98 -6.29
CA ALA A 58 -2.14 3.19 -5.49
C ALA A 58 -3.00 2.90 -4.25
N ALA A 59 -4.11 2.18 -4.41
CA ALA A 59 -4.96 1.78 -3.30
C ALA A 59 -4.23 0.91 -2.28
N ARG A 60 -3.41 -0.06 -2.73
CA ARG A 60 -2.58 -0.90 -1.85
C ARG A 60 -1.58 -0.07 -1.06
N GLN A 61 -0.89 0.86 -1.73
CA GLN A 61 0.09 1.73 -1.09
C GLN A 61 -0.56 2.63 -0.04
N ALA A 62 -1.69 3.26 -0.39
CA ALA A 62 -2.45 4.12 0.50
C ALA A 62 -2.97 3.36 1.73
N LEU A 63 -3.58 2.18 1.53
CA LEU A 63 -4.12 1.39 2.64
C LEU A 63 -3.03 0.90 3.59
N ARG A 64 -1.90 0.43 3.03
CA ARG A 64 -0.76 -0.01 3.83
C ARG A 64 -0.16 1.13 4.66
N LYS A 65 0.03 2.30 4.02
CA LYS A 65 0.55 3.50 4.70
C LYS A 65 -0.39 3.92 5.83
N ALA A 66 -1.69 3.95 5.54
CA ALA A 66 -2.71 4.29 6.52
C ALA A 66 -2.70 3.33 7.71
N HIS A 67 -2.52 2.04 7.50
CA HIS A 67 -2.39 1.05 8.58
C HIS A 67 -1.13 1.27 9.43
N ALA A 68 0.02 1.48 8.77
CA ALA A 68 1.31 1.64 9.43
C ALA A 68 1.38 2.87 10.36
N ASP A 69 0.64 3.94 10.04
CA ASP A 69 0.48 5.10 10.93
C ASP A 69 -0.06 4.70 12.33
N PHE A 70 -0.96 3.72 12.39
CA PHE A 70 -1.59 3.26 13.64
C PHE A 70 -0.89 2.08 14.30
N GLU A 71 -0.03 1.37 13.56
CA GLU A 71 0.93 0.43 14.14
C GLU A 71 1.93 1.22 15.00
N ASN A 72 2.70 2.12 14.37
CA ASN A 72 3.84 2.83 14.99
C ASN A 72 3.44 3.82 16.09
N SER A 73 2.16 4.16 16.20
CA SER A 73 1.62 4.99 17.29
C SER A 73 1.59 4.27 18.65
N THR A 74 2.08 3.02 18.74
CA THR A 74 2.30 2.29 20.00
C THR A 74 3.71 1.70 20.05
N PRO A 75 4.44 1.76 21.18
CA PRO A 75 5.83 1.29 21.29
C PRO A 75 6.05 -0.22 21.04
N ARG A 76 4.98 -1.01 20.83
CA ARG A 76 5.06 -2.46 20.49
C ARG A 76 5.19 -2.74 18.98
N ALA A 77 5.08 -1.73 18.11
CA ALA A 77 4.96 -1.93 16.66
C ALA A 77 6.26 -2.01 15.85
N GLN A 78 7.42 -1.95 16.50
CA GLN A 78 8.74 -2.00 15.83
C GLN A 78 9.05 -3.33 15.10
N LYS A 79 8.11 -4.29 15.02
CA LYS A 79 8.29 -5.59 14.35
C LYS A 79 7.43 -5.84 13.10
N ALA A 80 6.43 -5.01 12.76
CA ALA A 80 5.51 -5.30 11.65
C ALA A 80 5.98 -4.79 10.26
N LEU A 81 7.00 -3.94 10.21
CA LEU A 81 7.48 -3.29 8.98
C LEU A 81 8.59 -4.06 8.24
N LYS A 82 8.54 -5.39 8.23
CA LYS A 82 9.34 -6.20 7.30
C LYS A 82 8.40 -7.07 6.49
N ILE A 83 7.89 -6.58 5.35
CA ILE A 83 7.47 -7.43 4.21
C ILE A 83 7.17 -6.52 3.01
N TYR A 84 8.06 -6.57 2.02
CA TYR A 84 7.83 -6.39 0.59
C TYR A 84 7.46 -5.01 0.02
N THR A 85 8.52 -4.29 -0.37
CA THR A 85 8.59 -3.68 -1.71
C THR A 85 9.67 -4.45 -2.48
N GLN A 86 9.28 -5.49 -3.21
CA GLN A 86 10.04 -5.91 -4.39
C GLN A 86 9.25 -5.40 -5.60
N PRO A 87 9.72 -4.38 -6.33
CA PRO A 87 9.14 -4.08 -7.62
C PRO A 87 9.48 -5.24 -8.56
N ARG A 88 8.47 -6.01 -8.95
CA ARG A 88 8.52 -6.77 -10.21
C ARG A 88 8.43 -5.74 -11.34
N GLY A 89 9.58 -5.14 -11.64
CA GLY A 89 9.81 -4.33 -12.83
C GLY A 89 11.04 -4.89 -13.51
N ASN A 90 10.84 -5.66 -14.57
CA ASN A 90 11.88 -6.00 -15.53
C ASN A 90 12.47 -4.68 -16.05
N VAL A 91 13.68 -4.30 -15.60
CA VAL A 91 14.46 -3.24 -16.25
C VAL A 91 15.59 -3.90 -17.01
N VAL A 92 15.53 -3.73 -18.33
CA VAL A 92 16.46 -4.23 -19.35
C VAL A 92 17.87 -3.71 -19.07
N PRO A 93 18.94 -4.54 -19.16
CA PRO A 93 20.31 -4.09 -18.98
C PRO A 93 20.81 -3.47 -20.28
N MET A 94 21.38 -2.27 -20.24
CA MET A 94 22.16 -1.71 -21.36
C MET A 94 23.42 -1.04 -20.83
N GLU A 95 24.55 -1.67 -21.16
CA GLU A 95 25.90 -1.09 -21.32
C GLU A 95 26.72 -0.62 -20.11
N GLY A 96 27.91 -1.23 -19.94
CA GLY A 96 28.95 -0.67 -19.08
C GLY A 96 30.11 -1.56 -18.63
N LEU A 97 30.44 -2.67 -19.32
CA LEU A 97 31.69 -3.39 -19.07
C LEU A 97 32.88 -2.51 -19.48
N ARG A 98 33.58 -1.91 -18.51
CA ARG A 98 34.97 -1.50 -18.67
C ARG A 98 35.81 -1.97 -17.49
N LEU A 99 36.26 -3.22 -17.62
CA LEU A 99 37.49 -3.67 -16.99
C LEU A 99 38.65 -2.82 -17.51
N SER A 100 39.39 -2.17 -16.61
CA SER A 100 40.81 -1.91 -16.81
C SER A 100 41.51 -2.23 -15.51
N VAL A 101 42.10 -3.42 -15.50
CA VAL A 101 43.19 -3.77 -14.61
C VAL A 101 44.38 -2.89 -14.99
N LYS A 102 45.11 -2.42 -13.99
CA LYS A 102 46.50 -2.00 -14.17
C LYS A 102 47.28 -2.39 -12.94
#